data_AF-A0A9D8ZXE6-F1
#
_entry.id   AF-A0A9D8ZXE6-F1
#
_cell.length_a   1.000
_cell.length_b   1.000
_cell.length_c   1.000
_cell.angle_alpha   90.00
_cell.angle_beta   90.00
_cell.angle_gamma   90.00
#
_symmetry.space_group_name_H-M   'P 1'
#
loop_
_entity.id
_entity.type
_entity.pdbx_description
1 polymer ?
#
loop_
_entity_poly.entity_id
_entity_poly.type
_entity_poly.pdbx_seq_one_letter_code
_entity_poly.pdbx_strand_id
1 'polypeptide(L)'
;MLSVVTASGLALFACSSLPETSQPVSGSYACGQLDIAVSGSENSDLISVDYLDRRILLKPEVSASGALYVAPGDDQTRFWNKGEKATLTIRGQTYPECLQPGDLEMPFEARGNEPFWHATIEGGELLLTRPFEEQGTRRVPVEVKTANRHGREFTATLDDLPITLTVARQLCEDSMSGAQYPAQVRLTVGDDEYTGCGGDRQRLLRGAVWVVEDLAGAGIIDRSRITIEFLEDNRMAGRASCNRYTGSYQLRGEGIAVGPVASTRMACAPALMNQEDRFLSLLDQVSSVRIGKHGELLLSTADGKTIKAFQSDHDTP
;
A
#
# COMPACT_ATOMS: atom_id res chain seq x y z
N MET A 1 -71.83 -40.71 22.37
CA MET A 1 -71.09 -40.69 21.09
C MET A 1 -71.12 -39.27 20.53
N LEU A 2 -70.02 -38.54 20.63
CA LEU A 2 -69.76 -37.31 19.86
C LEU A 2 -68.25 -37.31 19.57
N SER A 3 -67.90 -37.50 18.29
CA SER A 3 -66.52 -37.43 17.80
C SER A 3 -66.14 -35.98 17.55
N VAL A 4 -65.00 -35.55 18.10
CA VAL A 4 -64.36 -34.28 17.76
C VAL A 4 -63.27 -34.58 16.72
N VAL A 5 -63.41 -34.00 15.53
CA VAL A 5 -62.40 -34.05 14.46
C VAL A 5 -61.56 -32.78 14.57
N THR A 6 -60.27 -32.94 14.89
CA THR A 6 -59.28 -31.84 14.87
C THR A 6 -58.61 -31.78 13.50
N ALA A 7 -58.89 -30.72 12.74
CA ALA A 7 -58.20 -30.41 11.49
C ALA A 7 -56.86 -29.72 11.82
N SER A 8 -55.75 -30.37 11.49
CA SER A 8 -54.40 -29.78 11.58
C SER A 8 -54.09 -29.03 10.28
N GLY A 9 -54.01 -27.69 10.35
CA GLY A 9 -53.54 -26.86 9.25
C GLY A 9 -52.01 -26.78 9.25
N LEU A 10 -51.36 -27.25 8.18
CA LEU A 10 -49.94 -26.96 7.92
C LEU A 10 -49.81 -25.53 7.40
N ALA A 11 -49.11 -24.67 8.15
CA ALA A 11 -48.63 -23.39 7.65
C ALA A 11 -47.22 -23.59 7.05
N LEU A 12 -47.11 -23.47 5.73
CA LEU A 12 -45.84 -23.36 5.02
C LEU A 12 -45.29 -21.94 5.21
N PHE A 13 -44.30 -21.78 6.10
CA PHE A 13 -43.53 -20.54 6.17
C PHE A 13 -42.51 -20.53 5.03
N ALA A 14 -42.83 -19.80 3.95
CA ALA A 14 -41.85 -19.44 2.95
C ALA A 14 -40.89 -18.41 3.57
N CYS A 15 -39.66 -18.82 3.88
CA CYS A 15 -38.59 -17.89 4.22
C CYS A 15 -38.15 -17.17 2.93
N SER A 16 -38.68 -15.98 2.68
CA SER A 16 -38.07 -15.05 1.73
C SER A 16 -36.78 -14.53 2.36
N SER A 17 -35.62 -15.01 1.91
CA SER A 17 -34.35 -14.34 2.19
C SER A 17 -34.37 -13.00 1.48
N LEU A 18 -34.56 -11.93 2.25
CA LEU A 18 -34.24 -10.58 1.78
C LEU A 18 -32.75 -10.56 1.38
N PRO A 19 -32.36 -9.85 0.31
CA PRO A 19 -30.94 -9.61 0.06
C PRO A 19 -30.39 -8.89 1.30
N GLU A 20 -29.29 -9.40 1.87
CA GLU A 20 -28.53 -8.67 2.88
C GLU A 20 -28.23 -7.29 2.31
N THR A 21 -28.86 -6.26 2.88
CA THR A 21 -28.45 -4.89 2.65
C THR A 21 -27.01 -4.79 3.12
N SER A 22 -26.07 -4.77 2.16
CA SER A 22 -24.66 -4.57 2.42
C SER A 22 -24.54 -3.27 3.21
N GLN A 23 -24.20 -3.37 4.50
CA GLN A 23 -23.94 -2.18 5.31
C GLN A 23 -22.95 -1.29 4.56
N PRO A 24 -23.18 0.02 4.50
CA PRO A 24 -22.32 0.89 3.74
C PRO A 24 -20.91 0.80 4.33
N VAL A 25 -19.95 0.54 3.45
CA VAL A 25 -18.55 0.34 3.80
C VAL A 25 -18.06 1.60 4.49
N SER A 26 -17.57 1.46 5.72
CA SER A 26 -16.97 2.56 6.47
C SER A 26 -15.66 2.10 7.10
N GLY A 27 -14.69 3.00 7.12
CA GLY A 27 -13.37 2.70 7.67
C GLY A 27 -12.27 3.59 7.08
N SER A 28 -11.11 3.55 7.73
CA SER A 28 -9.88 4.18 7.23
C SER A 28 -9.06 3.14 6.48
N TYR A 29 -8.40 3.55 5.40
CA TYR A 29 -7.54 2.68 4.60
C TYR A 29 -6.25 3.42 4.24
N ALA A 30 -5.17 2.66 4.06
CA ALA A 30 -3.91 3.13 3.51
C ALA A 30 -3.63 2.45 2.15
N CYS A 31 -3.69 3.22 1.08
CA CYS A 31 -3.42 2.80 -0.30
C CYS A 31 -1.97 3.17 -0.69
N GLY A 32 -1.01 2.43 -0.15
CA GLY A 32 0.40 2.84 -0.14
C GLY A 32 0.63 3.98 0.85
N GLN A 33 1.06 5.14 0.35
CA GLN A 33 1.19 6.38 1.13
C GLN A 33 -0.10 7.23 1.16
N LEU A 34 -1.12 6.90 0.36
CA LEU A 34 -2.40 7.62 0.41
C LEU A 34 -3.26 7.10 1.56
N ASP A 35 -3.54 7.95 2.54
CA ASP A 35 -4.60 7.67 3.53
C ASP A 35 -5.95 8.14 3.00
N ILE A 36 -6.95 7.27 3.12
CA ILE A 36 -8.35 7.57 2.78
C ILE A 36 -9.29 7.22 3.93
N ALA A 37 -10.42 7.93 4.00
CA ALA A 37 -11.53 7.58 4.86
C ALA A 37 -12.79 7.35 4.02
N VAL A 38 -13.40 6.18 4.20
CA VAL A 38 -14.66 5.82 3.55
C VAL A 38 -15.78 5.93 4.57
N SER A 39 -16.85 6.63 4.22
CA SER A 39 -18.01 6.83 5.07
C SER A 39 -19.29 6.49 4.31
N GLY A 40 -20.17 5.73 4.96
CA GLY A 40 -21.54 5.50 4.48
C GLY A 40 -22.47 6.68 4.78
N SER A 41 -23.43 6.93 3.90
CA SER A 41 -24.57 7.79 4.21
C SER A 41 -25.66 7.00 4.94
N GLU A 42 -26.20 7.53 6.03
CA GLU A 42 -27.30 6.87 6.77
C GLU A 42 -28.62 6.82 5.97
N ASN A 43 -28.78 7.73 5.02
CA ASN A 43 -30.03 7.95 4.28
C ASN A 43 -29.94 7.62 2.79
N SER A 44 -28.80 7.10 2.32
CA SER A 44 -28.62 6.70 0.92
C SER A 44 -27.56 5.62 0.79
N ASP A 45 -27.63 4.83 -0.28
CA ASP A 45 -26.61 3.80 -0.56
C ASP A 45 -25.28 4.40 -1.06
N LEU A 46 -25.14 5.73 -1.04
CA LEU A 46 -23.93 6.42 -1.44
C LEU A 46 -22.87 6.29 -0.35
N ILE A 47 -21.62 6.22 -0.79
CA ILE A 47 -20.46 6.36 0.09
C ILE A 47 -19.70 7.65 -0.27
N SER A 48 -19.03 8.23 0.71
CA SER A 48 -18.01 9.25 0.48
C SER A 48 -16.62 8.67 0.69
N VAL A 49 -15.69 8.96 -0.21
CA VAL A 49 -14.26 8.72 -0.01
C VAL A 49 -13.58 10.07 0.16
N ASP A 50 -13.04 10.29 1.35
CA ASP A 50 -12.20 11.43 1.69
C ASP A 50 -10.73 11.05 1.46
N TYR A 51 -10.01 11.87 0.70
CA TYR A 51 -8.58 11.71 0.45
C TYR A 51 -7.96 13.09 0.24
N LEU A 52 -6.77 13.33 0.81
CA LEU A 52 -6.11 14.64 0.75
C LEU A 52 -7.08 15.77 1.16
N ASP A 53 -7.29 16.76 0.29
CA ASP A 53 -8.23 17.87 0.45
C ASP A 53 -9.57 17.69 -0.30
N ARG A 54 -9.87 16.46 -0.72
CA ARG A 54 -11.03 16.12 -1.57
C ARG A 54 -11.98 15.15 -0.89
N ARG A 55 -13.26 15.29 -1.25
CA ARG A 55 -14.33 14.33 -0.98
C ARG A 55 -14.98 13.94 -2.29
N ILE A 56 -15.03 12.65 -2.61
CA ILE A 56 -15.78 12.11 -3.75
C ILE A 56 -16.98 11.32 -3.26
N LEU A 57 -18.12 11.51 -3.93
CA LEU A 57 -19.33 10.73 -3.69
C LEU A 57 -19.42 9.62 -4.74
N LEU A 58 -19.59 8.39 -4.28
CA LEU A 58 -19.69 7.21 -5.13
C LEU A 58 -21.04 6.53 -4.92
N LYS A 59 -21.64 6.06 -6.00
CA LYS A 59 -22.88 5.28 -5.98
C LYS A 59 -22.57 3.79 -6.14
N PRO A 60 -23.38 2.88 -5.57
CA PRO A 60 -23.18 1.46 -5.74
C PRO A 60 -23.40 1.06 -7.20
N GLU A 61 -22.64 0.07 -7.65
CA GLU A 61 -22.77 -0.53 -8.97
C GLU A 61 -22.72 -2.06 -8.86
N VAL A 62 -23.42 -2.74 -9.77
CA VAL A 62 -23.52 -4.21 -9.75
C VAL A 62 -22.15 -4.82 -10.01
N SER A 63 -21.74 -5.76 -9.15
CA SER A 63 -20.50 -6.52 -9.28
C SER A 63 -20.76 -8.02 -9.09
N ALA A 64 -19.96 -8.85 -9.76
CA ALA A 64 -19.98 -10.29 -9.59
C ALA A 64 -19.44 -10.73 -8.22
N SER A 65 -18.60 -9.91 -7.57
CA SER A 65 -18.05 -10.18 -6.25
C SER A 65 -17.56 -8.90 -5.56
N GLY A 66 -17.75 -8.80 -4.25
CA GLY A 66 -17.43 -7.59 -3.48
C GLY A 66 -18.43 -6.46 -3.72
N ALA A 67 -18.27 -5.36 -2.99
CA ALA A 67 -19.04 -4.15 -3.20
C ALA A 67 -18.26 -3.17 -4.08
N LEU A 68 -18.88 -2.74 -5.17
CA LEU A 68 -18.32 -1.79 -6.13
C LEU A 68 -19.09 -0.47 -6.04
N TYR A 69 -18.35 0.63 -6.02
CA TYR A 69 -18.89 1.97 -6.03
C TYR A 69 -18.19 2.81 -7.10
N VAL A 70 -18.95 3.60 -7.86
CA VAL A 70 -18.46 4.36 -9.02
C VAL A 70 -18.94 5.81 -8.93
N ALA A 71 -18.12 6.75 -9.39
CA ALA A 71 -18.46 8.17 -9.37
C ALA A 71 -19.58 8.48 -10.40
N PRO A 72 -20.62 9.25 -10.03
CA PRO A 72 -21.64 9.66 -10.98
C PRO A 72 -21.05 10.47 -12.14
N GLY A 73 -21.12 9.93 -13.36
CA GLY A 73 -20.61 10.60 -14.57
C GLY A 73 -19.12 10.40 -14.86
N ASP A 74 -18.41 9.62 -14.05
CA ASP A 74 -17.01 9.24 -14.26
C ASP A 74 -16.82 7.76 -13.87
N ASP A 75 -16.79 6.88 -14.87
CA ASP A 75 -16.61 5.44 -14.69
C ASP A 75 -15.14 5.05 -14.37
N GLN A 76 -14.22 6.00 -14.51
CA GLN A 76 -12.79 5.81 -14.22
C GLN A 76 -12.45 6.12 -12.75
N THR A 77 -13.40 6.65 -11.97
CA THR A 77 -13.26 6.83 -10.53
C THR A 77 -14.15 5.84 -9.80
N ARG A 78 -13.52 4.90 -9.09
CA ARG A 78 -14.20 3.78 -8.43
C ARG A 78 -13.50 3.34 -7.16
N PHE A 79 -14.29 2.81 -6.25
CA PHE A 79 -13.84 2.13 -5.04
C PHE A 79 -14.47 0.74 -5.02
N TRP A 80 -13.65 -0.28 -4.84
CA TRP A 80 -14.10 -1.65 -4.72
C TRP A 80 -13.55 -2.25 -3.43
N ASN A 81 -14.34 -3.03 -2.71
CA ASN A 81 -13.88 -3.77 -1.55
C ASN A 81 -14.45 -5.17 -1.47
N LYS A 82 -13.67 -6.09 -0.90
CA LYS A 82 -14.06 -7.46 -0.60
C LYS A 82 -13.21 -8.01 0.53
N GLY A 83 -13.84 -8.28 1.67
CA GLY A 83 -13.13 -8.70 2.88
C GLY A 83 -12.13 -7.63 3.33
N GLU A 84 -10.87 -8.01 3.47
CA GLU A 84 -9.76 -7.13 3.88
C GLU A 84 -9.10 -6.38 2.71
N LYS A 85 -9.57 -6.61 1.48
CA LYS A 85 -8.99 -6.02 0.27
C LYS A 85 -9.86 -4.88 -0.22
N ALA A 86 -9.23 -3.74 -0.50
CA ALA A 86 -9.88 -2.65 -1.22
C ALA A 86 -8.99 -2.09 -2.34
N THR A 87 -9.63 -1.61 -3.39
CA THR A 87 -8.98 -0.99 -4.54
C THR A 87 -9.62 0.36 -4.80
N LEU A 88 -8.76 1.38 -4.92
CA LEU A 88 -9.16 2.73 -5.30
C LEU A 88 -8.59 3.04 -6.67
N THR A 89 -9.45 3.50 -7.58
CA THR A 89 -9.05 4.11 -8.85
C THR A 89 -9.63 5.52 -8.89
N ILE A 90 -8.81 6.52 -9.21
CA ILE A 90 -9.25 7.90 -9.41
C ILE A 90 -8.82 8.35 -10.81
N ARG A 91 -9.76 8.79 -11.64
CA ARG A 91 -9.50 9.26 -13.01
C ARG A 91 -8.65 8.27 -13.83
N GLY A 92 -8.90 6.97 -13.64
CA GLY A 92 -8.21 5.89 -14.34
C GLY A 92 -6.87 5.48 -13.74
N GLN A 93 -6.36 6.17 -12.72
CA GLN A 93 -5.16 5.79 -11.99
C GLN A 93 -5.52 4.89 -10.80
N THR A 94 -5.03 3.66 -10.83
CA THR A 94 -5.18 2.70 -9.72
C THR A 94 -4.09 2.94 -8.68
N TYR A 95 -4.50 2.97 -7.42
CA TYR A 95 -3.62 3.09 -6.26
C TYR A 95 -3.23 1.71 -5.74
N PRO A 96 -2.10 1.59 -4.99
CA PRO A 96 -1.77 0.34 -4.31
C PRO A 96 -2.93 -0.18 -3.48
N GLU A 97 -2.99 -1.49 -3.24
CA GLU A 97 -4.06 -2.12 -2.47
C GLU A 97 -4.30 -1.37 -1.16
N CYS A 98 -5.54 -0.95 -0.93
CA CYS A 98 -5.96 -0.15 0.21
C CYS A 98 -6.22 -1.08 1.39
N LEU A 99 -5.38 -0.97 2.42
CA LEU A 99 -5.40 -1.85 3.58
C LEU A 99 -6.00 -1.13 4.79
N GLN A 100 -6.89 -1.79 5.55
CA GLN A 100 -7.33 -1.23 6.82
C GLN A 100 -6.19 -1.28 7.87
N PRO A 101 -6.28 -0.52 8.97
CA PRO A 101 -5.31 -0.60 10.04
C PRO A 101 -5.13 -2.02 10.56
N GLY A 102 -3.94 -2.58 10.33
CA GLY A 102 -3.58 -3.93 10.75
C GLY A 102 -3.58 -4.94 9.63
N ASP A 103 -4.18 -4.64 8.47
CA ASP A 103 -4.19 -5.53 7.31
C ASP A 103 -2.82 -5.58 6.64
N LEU A 104 -2.57 -6.68 5.92
CA LEU A 104 -1.32 -6.94 5.21
C LEU A 104 -1.63 -7.27 3.75
N GLU A 105 -0.83 -6.71 2.86
CA GLU A 105 -0.83 -7.10 1.45
C GLU A 105 -0.26 -8.51 1.33
N MET A 106 -0.93 -9.33 0.51
CA MET A 106 -0.56 -10.74 0.30
C MET A 106 -0.06 -10.96 -1.13
N PRO A 107 0.99 -11.78 -1.35
CA PRO A 107 1.75 -12.50 -0.32
C PRO A 107 2.56 -11.55 0.58
N PHE A 108 2.56 -11.81 1.88
CA PHE A 108 3.36 -11.04 2.83
C PHE A 108 4.73 -11.69 3.00
N GLU A 109 5.78 -11.00 2.57
CA GLU A 109 7.16 -11.46 2.71
C GLU A 109 7.85 -10.80 3.92
N ALA A 110 8.59 -11.60 4.68
CA ALA A 110 9.41 -11.16 5.80
C ALA A 110 10.78 -11.82 5.80
N ARG A 111 11.76 -11.14 6.37
CA ARG A 111 13.16 -11.62 6.42
C ARG A 111 13.90 -11.07 7.62
N GLY A 112 14.94 -11.78 8.05
CA GLY A 112 15.95 -11.27 8.96
C GLY A 112 17.33 -11.87 8.68
N ASN A 113 18.36 -11.27 9.28
CA ASN A 113 19.76 -11.53 8.93
C ASN A 113 20.57 -12.24 10.02
N GLU A 114 20.10 -12.26 11.26
CA GLU A 114 20.87 -12.77 12.41
C GLU A 114 20.04 -13.72 13.29
N PRO A 115 20.17 -15.05 13.09
CA PRO A 115 20.62 -15.68 11.83
C PRO A 115 19.64 -15.42 10.67
N PHE A 116 20.07 -15.75 9.45
CA PHE A 116 19.23 -15.59 8.26
C PHE A 116 17.95 -16.42 8.33
N TRP A 117 16.82 -15.77 8.03
CA TRP A 117 15.53 -16.42 7.84
C TRP A 117 14.68 -15.64 6.84
N HIS A 118 13.76 -16.36 6.20
CA HIS A 118 12.78 -15.80 5.28
C HIS A 118 11.43 -16.47 5.52
N ALA A 119 10.37 -15.68 5.53
CA ALA A 119 9.00 -16.16 5.69
C ALA A 119 8.10 -15.55 4.63
N THR A 120 7.21 -16.36 4.05
CA THR A 120 6.11 -15.88 3.19
C THR A 120 4.80 -16.36 3.77
N ILE A 121 3.82 -15.46 3.93
CA ILE A 121 2.45 -15.80 4.25
C ILE A 121 1.59 -15.62 3.01
N GLU A 122 0.92 -16.70 2.60
CA GLU A 122 -0.04 -16.68 1.49
C GLU A 122 -1.02 -17.85 1.63
N GLY A 123 -2.30 -17.64 1.28
CA GLY A 123 -3.26 -18.74 1.18
C GLY A 123 -3.54 -19.51 2.48
N GLY A 124 -3.29 -18.92 3.65
CA GLY A 124 -3.41 -19.60 4.94
C GLY A 124 -2.22 -20.52 5.26
N GLU A 125 -1.12 -20.40 4.53
CA GLU A 125 0.13 -21.11 4.77
C GLU A 125 1.26 -20.11 5.09
N LEU A 126 2.18 -20.55 5.93
CA LEU A 126 3.46 -19.93 6.21
C LEU A 126 4.57 -20.80 5.59
N LEU A 127 5.35 -20.21 4.68
CA LEU A 127 6.55 -20.80 4.11
C LEU A 127 7.76 -20.21 4.82
N LEU A 128 8.41 -20.99 5.69
CA LEU A 128 9.58 -20.59 6.47
C LEU A 128 10.84 -21.24 5.91
N THR A 129 11.85 -20.43 5.60
CA THR A 129 13.18 -20.88 5.17
C THR A 129 14.22 -20.38 6.15
N ARG A 130 14.99 -21.31 6.73
CA ARG A 130 16.13 -21.01 7.59
C ARG A 130 17.35 -21.73 7.01
N PRO A 131 18.25 -21.03 6.29
CA PRO A 131 19.30 -21.67 5.49
C PRO A 131 20.29 -22.55 6.28
N PHE A 132 20.36 -22.36 7.60
CA PHE A 132 21.22 -23.16 8.48
C PHE A 132 20.58 -24.49 8.92
N GLU A 133 19.34 -24.76 8.52
CA GLU A 133 18.64 -26.00 8.83
C GLU A 133 18.63 -26.94 7.63
N GLU A 134 18.87 -28.24 7.89
CA GLU A 134 18.98 -29.26 6.84
C GLU A 134 17.69 -29.44 6.00
N GLN A 135 16.53 -29.09 6.58
CA GLN A 135 15.22 -29.39 5.99
C GLN A 135 14.73 -28.32 4.99
N GLY A 136 15.52 -27.27 4.74
CA GLY A 136 15.19 -26.24 3.75
C GLY A 136 13.91 -25.45 4.06
N THR A 137 13.09 -25.18 3.04
CA THR A 137 11.81 -24.45 3.18
C THR A 137 10.74 -25.37 3.77
N ARG A 138 10.23 -24.99 4.94
CA ARG A 138 9.11 -25.64 5.64
C ARG A 138 7.82 -24.91 5.34
N ARG A 139 6.73 -25.65 5.16
CA ARG A 139 5.40 -25.12 4.89
C ARG A 139 4.44 -25.59 5.98
N VAL A 140 3.80 -24.67 6.67
CA VAL A 140 2.89 -24.96 7.78
C VAL A 140 1.59 -24.16 7.63
N PRO A 141 0.43 -24.73 7.98
CA PRO A 141 -0.81 -23.95 8.10
C PRO A 141 -0.63 -22.88 9.17
N VAL A 142 -1.22 -21.70 8.93
CA VAL A 142 -1.10 -20.57 9.85
C VAL A 142 -2.49 -20.03 10.20
N GLU A 143 -2.65 -19.67 11.46
CA GLU A 143 -3.86 -19.05 11.99
C GLU A 143 -3.56 -17.61 12.40
N VAL A 144 -4.51 -16.71 12.16
CA VAL A 144 -4.42 -15.33 12.67
C VAL A 144 -4.91 -15.34 14.11
N LYS A 145 -4.00 -15.13 15.06
CA LYS A 145 -4.31 -15.10 16.49
C LYS A 145 -4.78 -13.72 16.95
N THR A 146 -4.21 -12.65 16.40
CA THR A 146 -4.61 -11.28 16.72
C THR A 146 -4.46 -10.40 15.48
N ALA A 147 -5.48 -9.59 15.21
CA ALA A 147 -5.43 -8.52 14.23
C ALA A 147 -5.97 -7.26 14.89
N ASN A 148 -5.17 -6.19 14.92
CA ASN A 148 -5.59 -4.90 15.41
C ASN A 148 -4.88 -3.79 14.63
N ARG A 149 -5.23 -2.54 14.91
CA ARG A 149 -4.68 -1.38 14.18
C ARG A 149 -3.15 -1.25 14.18
N HIS A 150 -2.46 -1.88 15.14
CA HIS A 150 -1.00 -1.81 15.30
C HIS A 150 -0.26 -2.94 14.57
N GLY A 151 -0.96 -4.02 14.17
CA GLY A 151 -0.30 -5.17 13.56
C GLY A 151 -1.11 -6.46 13.59
N ARG A 152 -0.45 -7.55 13.15
CA ARG A 152 -1.00 -8.91 13.14
C ARG A 152 -0.05 -9.89 13.82
N GLU A 153 -0.64 -10.88 14.47
CA GLU A 153 0.06 -12.05 15.00
C GLU A 153 -0.47 -13.31 14.34
N PHE A 154 0.46 -14.09 13.80
CA PHE A 154 0.22 -15.36 13.16
C PHE A 154 0.80 -16.48 14.02
N THR A 155 0.06 -17.57 14.19
CA THR A 155 0.53 -18.74 14.92
C THR A 155 0.48 -19.99 14.05
N ALA A 156 1.50 -20.82 14.15
CA ALA A 156 1.59 -22.11 13.49
C ALA A 156 2.32 -23.11 14.39
N THR A 157 2.36 -24.38 14.00
CA THR A 157 3.13 -25.42 14.69
C THR A 157 4.02 -26.13 13.68
N LEU A 158 5.30 -26.29 14.00
CA LEU A 158 6.29 -26.98 13.18
C LEU A 158 7.01 -28.02 14.04
N ASP A 159 6.88 -29.29 13.72
CA ASP A 159 7.50 -30.41 14.46
C ASP A 159 7.28 -30.31 15.98
N ASP A 160 6.02 -30.07 16.38
CA ASP A 160 5.58 -29.83 17.77
C ASP A 160 6.12 -28.56 18.45
N LEU A 161 6.89 -27.74 17.75
CA LEU A 161 7.33 -26.43 18.22
C LEU A 161 6.33 -25.33 17.81
N PRO A 162 5.92 -24.45 18.74
CA PRO A 162 5.08 -23.31 18.39
C PRO A 162 5.88 -22.30 17.56
N ILE A 163 5.25 -21.78 16.52
CA ILE A 163 5.73 -20.66 15.73
C ILE A 163 4.81 -19.47 15.96
N THR A 164 5.39 -18.31 16.25
CA THR A 164 4.68 -17.03 16.26
C THR A 164 5.38 -16.06 15.31
N LEU A 165 4.62 -15.46 14.40
CA LEU A 165 5.10 -14.36 13.57
C LEU A 165 4.29 -13.09 13.90
N THR A 166 4.93 -12.13 14.55
CA THR A 166 4.34 -10.84 14.88
C THR A 166 4.79 -9.79 13.88
N VAL A 167 3.83 -9.09 13.27
CA VAL A 167 4.06 -8.03 12.30
C VAL A 167 3.57 -6.71 12.89
N ALA A 168 4.47 -5.75 13.08
CA ALA A 168 4.18 -4.41 13.57
C ALA A 168 4.28 -3.39 12.44
N ARG A 169 3.28 -2.50 12.33
CA ARG A 169 3.25 -1.42 11.33
C ARG A 169 4.20 -0.28 11.71
N GLN A 170 5.49 -0.53 11.52
CA GLN A 170 6.56 0.40 11.82
C GLN A 170 7.64 0.28 10.75
N LEU A 171 8.16 1.43 10.30
CA LEU A 171 9.28 1.47 9.36
C LEU A 171 10.44 0.62 9.91
N CYS A 172 10.89 -0.32 9.09
CA CYS A 172 11.99 -1.21 9.41
C CYS A 172 13.14 -0.96 8.44
N GLU A 173 14.36 -0.96 8.94
CA GLU A 173 15.57 -0.87 8.14
C GLU A 173 16.36 -2.16 8.30
N ASP A 174 16.59 -2.84 7.20
CA ASP A 174 17.35 -4.09 7.16
C ASP A 174 18.81 -3.82 7.53
N SER A 175 19.33 -4.55 8.52
CA SER A 175 20.66 -4.30 9.10
C SER A 175 21.82 -4.57 8.15
N MET A 176 21.62 -5.40 7.11
CA MET A 176 22.67 -5.79 6.17
C MET A 176 22.73 -4.89 4.95
N SER A 177 21.57 -4.56 4.38
CA SER A 177 21.46 -3.76 3.16
C SER A 177 21.19 -2.28 3.46
N GLY A 178 20.50 -1.95 4.55
CA GLY A 178 19.94 -0.61 4.79
C GLY A 178 18.62 -0.36 4.03
N ALA A 179 18.07 -1.40 3.39
CA ALA A 179 16.77 -1.34 2.72
C ALA A 179 15.64 -1.08 3.72
N GLN A 180 14.74 -0.16 3.40
CA GLN A 180 13.56 0.11 4.22
C GLN A 180 12.32 -0.69 3.79
N TYR A 181 11.53 -1.12 4.78
CA TYR A 181 10.30 -1.90 4.66
C TYR A 181 9.18 -1.28 5.51
N PRO A 182 7.91 -1.48 5.14
CA PRO A 182 6.78 -0.90 5.87
C PRO A 182 6.51 -1.54 7.24
N ALA A 183 7.06 -2.73 7.53
CA ALA A 183 6.80 -3.43 8.78
C ALA A 183 8.07 -3.97 9.45
N GLN A 184 8.07 -3.93 10.77
CA GLN A 184 8.96 -4.70 11.63
C GLN A 184 8.34 -6.04 11.93
N VAL A 185 9.16 -7.09 11.93
CA VAL A 185 8.69 -8.46 12.11
C VAL A 185 9.50 -9.15 13.20
N ARG A 186 8.81 -9.94 14.02
CA ARG A 186 9.41 -10.83 15.00
C ARG A 186 8.92 -12.25 14.74
N LEU A 187 9.83 -13.16 14.52
CA LEU A 187 9.59 -14.59 14.39
C LEU A 187 10.05 -15.26 15.67
N THR A 188 9.21 -16.08 16.28
CA THR A 188 9.56 -16.95 17.40
C THR A 188 9.33 -18.40 16.98
N VAL A 189 10.31 -19.27 17.20
CA VAL A 189 10.20 -20.72 16.94
C VAL A 189 10.66 -21.46 18.19
N GLY A 190 9.73 -22.10 18.90
CA GLY A 190 10.01 -22.61 20.24
C GLY A 190 10.40 -21.45 21.18
N ASP A 191 11.62 -21.49 21.71
CA ASP A 191 12.18 -20.46 22.59
C ASP A 191 13.05 -19.44 21.84
N ASP A 192 13.39 -19.69 20.57
CA ASP A 192 14.26 -18.83 19.79
C ASP A 192 13.49 -17.67 19.17
N GLU A 193 14.05 -16.47 19.26
CA GLU A 193 13.47 -15.25 18.73
C GLU A 193 14.37 -14.60 17.68
N TYR A 194 13.75 -14.17 16.58
CA TYR A 194 14.40 -13.60 15.42
C TYR A 194 13.72 -12.29 15.03
N THR A 195 14.51 -11.24 14.81
CA THR A 195 14.02 -9.95 14.34
C THR A 195 14.20 -9.79 12.84
N GLY A 196 13.33 -9.01 12.21
CA GLY A 196 13.37 -8.79 10.78
C GLY A 196 12.49 -7.66 10.30
N CYS A 197 12.45 -7.51 8.98
CA CYS A 197 11.62 -6.57 8.25
C CYS A 197 10.65 -7.31 7.31
N GLY A 198 9.53 -6.69 6.94
CA GLY A 198 8.59 -7.31 6.01
C GLY A 198 7.64 -6.34 5.29
N GLY A 199 6.95 -6.88 4.30
CA GLY A 199 6.02 -6.19 3.40
C GLY A 199 6.68 -5.62 2.15
N ASP A 200 5.85 -5.25 1.16
CA ASP A 200 6.32 -4.67 -0.08
C ASP A 200 6.88 -3.25 0.14
N ARG A 201 8.13 -3.06 -0.26
CA ARG A 201 8.86 -1.80 -0.17
C ARG A 201 8.28 -0.72 -1.07
N GLN A 202 7.65 -1.08 -2.18
CA GLN A 202 7.06 -0.09 -3.08
C GLN A 202 5.94 0.69 -2.39
N ARG A 203 5.28 0.11 -1.38
CA ARG A 203 4.26 0.81 -0.57
C ARG A 203 4.80 2.04 0.15
N LEU A 204 6.10 2.12 0.43
CA LEU A 204 6.73 3.30 1.03
C LEU A 204 6.80 4.49 0.07
N LEU A 205 6.70 4.25 -1.24
CA LEU A 205 6.93 5.25 -2.29
C LEU A 205 5.67 5.54 -3.10
N ARG A 206 4.83 4.51 -3.33
CA ARG A 206 3.64 4.58 -4.18
C ARG A 206 2.43 5.12 -3.42
N GLY A 207 1.48 5.67 -4.16
CA GLY A 207 0.25 6.25 -3.60
C GLY A 207 0.43 7.68 -3.08
N ALA A 208 1.57 8.32 -3.32
CA ALA A 208 1.78 9.73 -3.01
C ALA A 208 2.32 10.48 -4.22
N VAL A 209 1.96 11.76 -4.29
CA VAL A 209 2.69 12.74 -5.08
C VAL A 209 3.73 13.36 -4.17
N TRP A 210 5.01 13.19 -4.50
CA TRP A 210 6.12 13.74 -3.74
C TRP A 210 6.52 15.10 -4.33
N VAL A 211 6.35 16.18 -3.58
CA VAL A 211 6.70 17.55 -3.98
C VAL A 211 8.12 17.86 -3.52
N VAL A 212 9.01 18.14 -4.46
CA VAL A 212 10.41 18.43 -4.16
C VAL A 212 10.54 19.83 -3.56
N GLU A 213 11.27 19.92 -2.44
CA GLU A 213 11.58 21.19 -1.77
C GLU A 213 13.06 21.57 -1.87
N ASP A 214 13.95 20.58 -2.00
CA ASP A 214 15.38 20.81 -2.10
C ASP A 214 16.03 19.95 -3.20
N LEU A 215 16.86 20.62 -4.00
CA LEU A 215 17.71 20.01 -5.03
C LEU A 215 19.17 20.22 -4.66
N ALA A 216 19.79 19.21 -4.05
CA ALA A 216 21.19 19.20 -3.67
C ALA A 216 21.61 20.46 -2.87
N GLY A 217 20.82 20.80 -1.84
CA GLY A 217 21.09 21.87 -0.88
C GLY A 217 20.82 23.30 -1.39
N ALA A 218 20.25 23.46 -2.59
CA ALA A 218 20.01 24.78 -3.19
C ALA A 218 18.53 25.22 -3.16
N GLY A 219 17.62 24.40 -2.62
CA GLY A 219 16.19 24.65 -2.69
C GLY A 219 15.63 24.54 -4.11
N ILE A 220 14.43 25.09 -4.29
CA ILE A 220 13.77 25.27 -5.59
C ILE A 220 13.34 26.74 -5.77
N ILE A 221 13.19 27.18 -7.02
CA ILE A 221 12.65 28.49 -7.37
C ILE A 221 11.21 28.62 -6.87
N ASP A 222 10.89 29.75 -6.22
CA ASP A 222 9.54 30.05 -5.73
C ASP A 222 8.47 29.87 -6.82
N ARG A 223 7.35 29.24 -6.44
CA ARG A 223 6.21 28.93 -7.32
C ARG A 223 6.54 28.01 -8.52
N SER A 224 7.78 27.52 -8.63
CA SER A 224 8.04 26.33 -9.42
C SER A 224 7.48 25.10 -8.69
N ARG A 225 7.10 24.08 -9.46
CA ARG A 225 6.64 22.79 -8.93
C ARG A 225 7.43 21.68 -9.58
N ILE A 226 8.08 20.88 -8.75
CA ILE A 226 8.72 19.63 -9.15
C ILE A 226 8.04 18.52 -8.35
N THR A 227 7.57 17.50 -9.05
CA THR A 227 6.87 16.37 -8.43
C THR A 227 7.44 15.06 -8.89
N ILE A 228 7.37 14.05 -8.02
CA ILE A 228 7.75 12.67 -8.32
C ILE A 228 6.57 11.78 -7.91
N GLU A 229 6.11 10.94 -8.82
CA GLU A 229 5.10 9.91 -8.56
C GLU A 229 5.67 8.56 -8.93
N PHE A 230 5.58 7.61 -8.00
CA PHE A 230 5.89 6.20 -8.25
C PHE A 230 4.59 5.46 -8.59
N LEU A 231 4.54 4.91 -9.80
CA LEU A 231 3.37 4.28 -10.39
C LEU A 231 3.54 2.75 -10.45
N GLU A 232 2.49 2.07 -10.92
CA GLU A 232 2.52 0.65 -11.27
C GLU A 232 3.55 0.33 -12.34
N ASP A 233 3.87 -0.95 -12.48
CA ASP A 233 4.80 -1.47 -13.49
C ASP A 233 6.16 -0.78 -13.49
N ASN A 234 6.65 -0.39 -12.30
CA ASN A 234 7.97 0.21 -12.14
C ASN A 234 8.12 1.51 -12.95
N ARG A 235 7.03 2.26 -13.12
CA ARG A 235 7.01 3.54 -13.82
C ARG A 235 7.06 4.71 -12.85
N MET A 236 7.64 5.81 -13.32
CA MET A 236 7.55 7.08 -12.61
C MET A 236 7.12 8.20 -13.55
N ALA A 237 6.50 9.21 -12.99
CA ALA A 237 6.08 10.40 -13.72
C ALA A 237 6.11 11.62 -12.80
N GLY A 238 5.97 12.80 -13.38
CA GLY A 238 5.80 14.01 -12.60
C GLY A 238 6.02 15.27 -13.42
N ARG A 239 6.21 16.37 -12.71
CA ARG A 239 6.59 17.66 -13.26
C ARG A 239 8.03 17.95 -12.92
N ALA A 240 8.82 18.38 -13.89
CA ALA A 240 10.21 18.76 -13.72
C ALA A 240 10.35 20.28 -13.85
N SER A 241 9.62 21.06 -13.04
CA SER A 241 9.59 22.53 -13.11
C SER A 241 8.82 23.08 -14.32
N CYS A 242 9.36 23.01 -15.54
CA CYS A 242 8.69 23.50 -16.74
C CYS A 242 7.84 22.40 -17.37
N ASN A 243 8.46 21.27 -17.66
CA ASN A 243 7.92 20.16 -18.43
C ASN A 243 7.35 19.05 -17.55
N ARG A 244 6.55 18.20 -18.17
CA ARG A 244 6.18 16.90 -17.61
C ARG A 244 7.21 15.88 -18.04
N TYR A 245 7.47 14.90 -17.18
CA TYR A 245 8.36 13.80 -17.50
C TYR A 245 7.73 12.45 -17.16
N THR A 246 8.24 11.42 -17.82
CA THR A 246 7.95 10.02 -17.54
C THR A 246 9.25 9.23 -17.58
N GLY A 247 9.31 8.14 -16.81
CA GLY A 247 10.46 7.26 -16.78
C GLY A 247 10.11 5.93 -16.14
N SER A 248 11.14 5.15 -15.83
CA SER A 248 11.04 3.92 -15.06
C SER A 248 11.98 3.97 -13.86
N TYR A 249 11.73 3.12 -12.87
CA TYR A 249 12.60 2.94 -11.72
C TYR A 249 12.65 1.47 -11.34
N GLN A 250 13.68 1.03 -10.64
CA GLN A 250 13.76 -0.33 -10.10
C GLN A 250 14.37 -0.28 -8.70
N LEU A 251 13.69 -0.88 -7.72
CA LEU A 251 14.31 -1.12 -6.42
C LEU A 251 15.32 -2.27 -6.54
N ARG A 252 16.56 -2.05 -6.10
CA ARG A 252 17.67 -3.02 -6.19
C ARG A 252 18.42 -3.07 -4.85
N GLY A 253 18.49 -4.23 -4.21
CA GLY A 253 19.11 -4.34 -2.88
C GLY A 253 18.47 -3.32 -1.94
N GLU A 254 19.24 -2.38 -1.43
CA GLU A 254 18.83 -1.23 -0.63
C GLU A 254 18.47 0.02 -1.43
N GLY A 255 18.93 0.11 -2.67
CA GLY A 255 18.86 1.30 -3.49
C GLY A 255 17.69 1.34 -4.48
N ILE A 256 17.77 2.33 -5.35
CA ILE A 256 16.88 2.53 -6.49
C ILE A 256 17.75 2.83 -7.70
N ALA A 257 17.38 2.32 -8.87
CA ALA A 257 17.95 2.71 -10.14
C ALA A 257 16.85 3.38 -10.96
N VAL A 258 17.06 4.63 -11.37
CA VAL A 258 16.17 5.30 -12.31
C VAL A 258 16.60 4.93 -13.73
N GLY A 259 15.63 4.54 -14.55
CA GLY A 259 15.82 4.26 -15.97
C GLY A 259 15.73 5.51 -16.84
N PRO A 260 15.75 5.36 -18.17
CA PRO A 260 15.65 6.49 -19.08
C PRO A 260 14.41 7.35 -18.82
N VAL A 261 14.62 8.67 -18.72
CA VAL A 261 13.55 9.66 -18.53
C VAL A 261 13.29 10.40 -19.84
N ALA A 262 12.02 10.53 -20.20
CA ALA A 262 11.54 11.37 -21.29
C ALA A 262 10.83 12.60 -20.73
N SER A 263 11.10 13.78 -21.30
CA SER A 263 10.47 15.05 -20.94
C SER A 263 9.78 15.68 -22.15
N THR A 264 8.72 16.44 -21.91
CA THR A 264 8.12 17.32 -22.94
C THR A 264 9.06 18.48 -23.28
N ARG A 265 8.74 19.26 -24.33
CA ARG A 265 9.58 20.38 -24.79
C ARG A 265 8.83 21.72 -24.85
N MET A 266 8.18 22.08 -23.75
CA MET A 266 7.64 23.43 -23.56
C MET A 266 8.79 24.40 -23.30
N ALA A 267 8.65 25.62 -23.80
CA ALA A 267 9.60 26.70 -23.55
C ALA A 267 9.13 27.52 -22.33
N CYS A 268 9.93 27.55 -21.27
CA CYS A 268 9.74 28.41 -20.11
C CYS A 268 10.89 29.43 -19.99
N ALA A 269 10.85 30.26 -18.94
CA ALA A 269 11.96 31.13 -18.60
C ALA A 269 13.26 30.32 -18.37
N PRO A 270 14.44 30.85 -18.76
CA PRO A 270 15.71 30.13 -18.66
C PRO A 270 16.01 29.55 -17.27
N ALA A 271 15.63 30.25 -16.20
CA ALA A 271 15.83 29.77 -14.83
C ALA A 271 15.06 28.47 -14.53
N LEU A 272 13.83 28.33 -15.05
CA LEU A 272 13.02 27.12 -14.86
C LEU A 272 13.57 25.94 -15.69
N MET A 273 14.07 26.23 -16.89
CA MET A 273 14.73 25.23 -17.74
C MET A 273 16.02 24.72 -17.10
N ASN A 274 16.87 25.60 -16.58
CA ASN A 274 18.09 25.20 -15.88
C ASN A 274 17.81 24.35 -14.63
N GLN A 275 16.73 24.66 -13.90
CA GLN A 275 16.30 23.87 -12.76
C GLN A 275 15.75 22.49 -13.17
N GLU A 276 14.98 22.44 -14.26
CA GLU A 276 14.53 21.19 -14.89
C GLU A 276 15.72 20.29 -15.23
N ASP A 277 16.71 20.82 -15.96
CA ASP A 277 17.91 20.09 -16.37
C ASP A 277 18.68 19.56 -15.16
N ARG A 278 18.83 20.39 -14.12
CA ARG A 278 19.48 19.98 -12.86
C ARG A 278 18.71 18.84 -12.19
N PHE A 279 17.39 18.95 -12.09
CA PHE A 279 16.56 17.90 -11.49
C PHE A 279 16.66 16.59 -12.27
N LEU A 280 16.48 16.62 -13.59
CA LEU A 280 16.54 15.42 -14.43
C LEU A 280 17.92 14.78 -14.41
N SER A 281 19.00 15.58 -14.42
CA SER A 281 20.38 15.08 -14.30
C SER A 281 20.65 14.45 -12.93
N LEU A 282 20.13 15.02 -11.84
CA LEU A 282 20.24 14.41 -10.52
C LEU A 282 19.46 13.11 -10.44
N LEU A 283 18.24 13.10 -10.99
CA LEU A 283 17.34 11.95 -10.97
C LEU A 283 17.96 10.73 -11.67
N ASP A 284 18.64 10.93 -12.80
CA ASP A 284 19.37 9.90 -13.54
C ASP A 284 20.55 9.28 -12.75
N GLN A 285 21.11 10.03 -11.80
CA GLN A 285 22.24 9.59 -10.96
C GLN A 285 21.82 9.00 -9.61
N VAL A 286 20.51 8.94 -9.32
CA VAL A 286 20.02 8.42 -8.04
C VAL A 286 20.34 6.93 -7.94
N SER A 287 20.95 6.56 -6.81
CA SER A 287 21.29 5.19 -6.47
C SER A 287 20.65 4.72 -5.15
N SER A 288 20.14 5.64 -4.33
CA SER A 288 19.53 5.35 -3.02
C SER A 288 18.18 6.04 -2.86
N VAL A 289 17.24 5.34 -2.21
CA VAL A 289 15.92 5.85 -1.82
C VAL A 289 15.67 5.56 -0.36
N ARG A 290 15.21 6.58 0.38
CA ARG A 290 14.86 6.46 1.79
C ARG A 290 13.67 7.34 2.14
N ILE A 291 12.88 6.90 3.12
CA ILE A 291 11.96 7.72 3.88
C ILE A 291 12.68 8.18 5.14
N GLY A 292 12.75 9.50 5.30
CA GLY A 292 13.36 10.16 6.45
C GLY A 292 12.47 10.12 7.69
N LYS A 293 12.98 10.65 8.80
CA LYS A 293 12.31 10.56 10.12
C LYS A 293 11.03 11.38 10.20
N HIS A 294 10.87 12.37 9.32
CA HIS A 294 9.71 13.24 9.25
C HIS A 294 8.78 12.87 8.09
N GLY A 295 8.98 11.70 7.47
CA GLY A 295 8.19 11.24 6.33
C GLY A 295 8.65 11.81 4.98
N GLU A 296 9.79 12.50 4.93
CA GLU A 296 10.34 13.02 3.69
C GLU A 296 10.93 11.92 2.80
N LEU A 297 10.68 11.99 1.50
CA LEU A 297 11.39 11.20 0.50
C LEU A 297 12.78 11.79 0.26
N LEU A 298 13.79 10.93 0.37
CA LEU A 298 15.19 11.25 0.10
C LEU A 298 15.69 10.35 -1.04
N LEU A 299 15.99 10.97 -2.18
CA LEU A 299 16.67 10.31 -3.28
C LEU A 299 18.10 10.80 -3.33
N SER A 300 19.07 9.91 -3.18
CA SER A 300 20.49 10.28 -3.13
C SER A 300 21.28 9.62 -4.25
N THR A 301 22.22 10.38 -4.77
CA THR A 301 23.22 9.94 -5.74
C THR A 301 24.44 9.37 -4.99
N ALA A 302 25.30 8.64 -5.71
CA ALA A 302 26.52 8.06 -5.12
C ALA A 302 27.53 9.13 -4.64
N ASP A 303 27.49 10.36 -5.19
CA ASP A 303 28.36 11.46 -4.79
C ASP A 303 27.82 12.28 -3.59
N GLY A 304 26.69 11.86 -3.03
CA GLY A 304 26.09 12.45 -1.83
C GLY A 304 25.13 13.62 -2.09
N LYS A 305 24.84 13.97 -3.36
CA LYS A 305 23.77 14.91 -3.67
C LYS A 305 22.40 14.27 -3.45
N THR A 306 21.48 15.01 -2.85
CA THR A 306 20.14 14.53 -2.47
C THR A 306 19.05 15.40 -3.08
N ILE A 307 17.97 14.75 -3.53
CA ILE A 307 16.66 15.37 -3.79
C ILE A 307 15.79 15.07 -2.56
N LYS A 308 15.25 16.11 -1.93
CA LYS A 308 14.33 15.98 -0.80
C LYS A 308 12.94 16.41 -1.22
N ALA A 309 11.95 15.57 -0.94
CA ALA A 309 10.56 15.81 -1.25
C ALA A 309 9.63 15.42 -0.09
N PHE A 310 8.46 16.03 -0.04
CA PHE A 310 7.41 15.71 0.94
C PHE A 310 6.14 15.28 0.23
N GLN A 311 5.32 14.47 0.90
CA GLN A 311 4.03 14.09 0.37
C GLN A 311 3.13 15.33 0.19
N SER A 312 2.48 15.43 -0.95
CA SER A 312 1.44 16.43 -1.22
C SER A 312 0.22 16.17 -0.33
N ASP A 313 -0.31 17.22 0.27
CA ASP A 313 -1.61 17.26 0.97
C ASP A 313 -2.77 17.65 0.04
N HIS A 314 -2.49 17.91 -1.24
CA HIS A 314 -3.46 18.31 -2.25
C HIS A 314 -3.53 17.31 -3.41
N ASP A 315 -4.74 17.02 -3.91
CA ASP A 315 -4.96 16.18 -5.12
C ASP A 315 -4.33 16.79 -6.38
N THR A 316 -4.14 18.10 -6.40
CA THR A 316 -3.49 18.83 -7.49
C THR A 316 -2.38 19.71 -6.90
N PRO A 317 -1.11 19.28 -6.98
CA PRO A 317 0.03 20.01 -6.41
C PRO A 317 0.31 21.37 -7.08
#